data_AF-A0A3B5KP86-F1
#
_entry.id   AF-A0A3B5KP86-F1
#
_cell.length_a   1.000
_cell.length_b   1.000
_cell.length_c   1.000
_cell.angle_alpha   90.00
_cell.angle_beta   90.00
_cell.angle_gamma   90.00
#
_symmetry.space_group_name_H-M   'P 1'
#
loop_
_entity.id
_entity.type
_entity.pdbx_description
1 polymer ?
#
loop_
_entity_poly.entity_id
_entity_poly.type
_entity_poly.pdbx_seq_one_letter_code
_entity_poly.pdbx_strand_id
1 'polypeptide(L)' 'MSDTSENAQSYEELFSNRFSLEDSEYQQYLKRPADPPPIVEDWRGRGGGNQRGRDNSWFLLFISDAVRAAL' A
#
# COMPACT_ATOMS: atom_id res chain seq x y z
N MET A 1 5.58 -22.77 -28.37
CA MET A 1 5.97 -21.95 -27.20
C MET A 1 7.21 -21.15 -27.56
N SER A 2 7.06 -20.17 -28.46
CA SER A 2 8.13 -19.27 -28.92
C SER A 2 7.77 -17.81 -28.70
N ASP A 3 6.47 -17.50 -28.54
CA ASP A 3 5.97 -16.14 -28.25
C ASP A 3 6.42 -15.58 -26.89
N THR A 4 6.94 -16.42 -26.00
CA THR A 4 7.35 -16.02 -24.65
C THR A 4 8.71 -15.34 -24.61
N SER A 5 9.66 -15.74 -25.48
CA SER A 5 11.04 -15.23 -25.43
C SER A 5 11.20 -13.89 -26.16
N GLU A 6 10.54 -13.73 -27.31
CA GLU A 6 10.56 -12.46 -28.07
C GLU A 6 9.84 -11.34 -27.30
N ASN A 7 8.74 -11.69 -26.61
CA ASN A 7 7.99 -10.74 -25.81
C ASN A 7 8.72 -10.39 -24.50
N ALA A 8 9.46 -11.33 -23.90
CA ALA A 8 10.25 -11.06 -22.70
C ALA A 8 11.34 -10.00 -22.94
N GLN A 9 12.09 -10.10 -24.05
CA GLN A 9 13.10 -9.10 -24.40
C GLN A 9 12.48 -7.72 -24.66
N SER A 10 11.31 -7.70 -25.31
CA SER A 10 10.52 -6.47 -25.52
C SER A 10 10.08 -5.81 -24.20
N TYR A 11 9.61 -6.59 -23.23
CA TYR A 11 9.19 -6.03 -21.94
C TYR A 11 10.34 -5.46 -21.12
N GLU A 12 11.52 -6.10 -21.12
CA GLU A 12 12.69 -5.58 -20.41
C GLU A 12 13.14 -4.22 -20.99
N GLU A 13 13.06 -4.04 -22.31
CA GLU A 13 13.35 -2.76 -22.95
C GLU A 13 12.30 -1.68 -22.64
N LEU A 14 11.01 -2.04 -22.76
CA LEU A 14 9.89 -1.13 -22.50
C LEU A 14 9.83 -0.63 -21.06
N PHE A 15 10.21 -1.48 -20.11
CA PHE A 15 10.21 -1.17 -18.67
C PHE A 15 11.63 -1.00 -18.11
N SER A 16 12.61 -0.69 -18.95
CA SER A 16 14.02 -0.51 -18.57
C SER A 16 14.24 0.50 -17.44
N ASN A 17 13.38 1.53 -17.35
CA ASN A 17 13.46 2.56 -16.32
C ASN A 17 12.59 2.25 -15.09
N ARG A 18 11.97 1.08 -14.99
CA ARG A 18 11.04 0.77 -13.90
C ARG A 18 11.69 0.98 -12.53
N PHE A 19 10.99 1.69 -11.65
CA PHE A 19 11.47 2.01 -10.30
C PHE A 19 12.73 2.90 -10.24
N SER A 20 13.13 3.53 -11.35
CA SER A 20 14.24 4.49 -11.36
C SER A 20 13.76 5.92 -11.08
N LEU A 21 14.67 6.90 -11.15
CA LEU A 21 14.33 8.33 -11.02
C LEU A 21 13.62 8.87 -12.26
N GLU A 22 13.85 8.25 -13.42
CA GLU A 22 13.25 8.56 -14.71
C GLU A 22 11.81 8.04 -14.82
N ASP A 23 11.41 7.08 -13.98
CA ASP A 23 10.05 6.57 -13.88
C ASP A 23 9.13 7.58 -13.18
N SER A 24 8.47 8.41 -13.98
CA SER A 24 7.57 9.45 -13.48
C SER A 24 6.39 8.89 -12.66
N GLU A 25 5.92 7.68 -12.95
CA GLU A 25 4.80 7.06 -12.24
C GLU A 25 5.25 6.61 -10.85
N TYR A 26 6.42 5.96 -10.78
CA TYR A 26 7.02 5.58 -9.50
C TYR A 26 7.37 6.79 -8.63
N GLN A 27 7.91 7.86 -9.22
CA GLN A 27 8.20 9.09 -8.48
C GLN A 27 6.92 9.77 -7.96
N GLN A 28 5.78 9.64 -8.65
CA GLN A 28 4.49 10.10 -8.14
C GLN A 28 3.97 9.19 -7.02
N TYR A 29 4.17 7.88 -7.14
CA TYR A 29 3.79 6.91 -6.11
C TYR A 29 4.51 7.19 -4.78
N LEU A 30 5.82 7.47 -4.81
CA LEU A 30 6.60 7.80 -3.61
C LEU A 30 6.10 9.06 -2.87
N LYS A 31 5.41 9.97 -3.56
CA LYS A 31 4.83 11.18 -2.96
C LYS A 31 3.49 10.93 -2.28
N ARG A 32 2.87 9.77 -2.50
CA ARG A 32 1.57 9.45 -1.90
C ARG A 32 1.74 9.22 -0.40
N PRO A 33 0.86 9.82 0.44
CA PRO A 33 0.79 9.41 1.83
C PRO A 33 0.36 7.95 1.92
N ALA A 34 0.68 7.28 3.03
CA ALA A 34 0.20 5.93 3.28
C ALA A 34 -1.34 5.93 3.25
N ASP A 35 -1.91 5.08 2.40
CA ASP A 35 -3.36 4.96 2.29
C ASP A 35 -3.93 4.45 3.62
N PRO A 36 -4.95 5.12 4.18
CA PRO A 36 -5.58 4.64 5.40
C PRO A 36 -6.24 3.29 5.14
N PRO A 37 -6.21 2.36 6.11
CA PRO A 37 -6.89 1.08 5.97
C PRO A 37 -8.40 1.30 5.72
N PRO A 38 -9.03 0.53 4.84
CA PRO A 38 -10.44 0.69 4.53
C PRO A 38 -11.28 0.41 5.77
N ILE A 39 -12.10 1.39 6.16
CA ILE A 39 -13.08 1.24 7.24
C ILE A 39 -14.38 0.75 6.61
N VAL A 40 -14.88 -0.38 7.07
CA VAL A 40 -16.20 -0.89 6.66
C VAL A 40 -17.19 -0.61 7.79
N GLU A 41 -18.05 0.38 7.57
CA GLU A 41 -19.18 0.66 8.48
C GLU A 41 -20.15 -0.53 8.49
N ASP A 42 -20.76 -0.80 9.65
CA ASP A 42 -21.79 -1.83 9.84
C ASP A 42 -21.40 -3.28 9.45
N TRP A 43 -20.10 -3.59 9.38
CA TRP A 43 -19.58 -4.95 9.09
C TRP A 43 -20.13 -6.06 10.01
N ARG A 44 -20.62 -5.69 11.21
CA ARG A 44 -21.55 -6.50 12.00
C ARG A 44 -22.63 -5.62 12.61
N GLY A 45 -23.76 -5.54 11.91
CA GLY A 45 -24.95 -4.80 12.33
C GLY A 45 -25.36 -5.07 13.77
N ARG A 46 -25.81 -4.01 14.44
CA ARG A 46 -26.60 -3.96 15.69
C ARG A 46 -26.54 -5.23 16.57
N GLY A 47 -25.42 -5.42 17.26
CA GLY A 47 -25.36 -6.24 18.47
C GLY A 47 -25.27 -5.32 19.69
N GLY A 48 -26.40 -5.02 20.33
CA GLY A 48 -26.44 -4.17 21.52
C GLY A 48 -25.55 -4.73 22.65
N GLY A 49 -24.81 -3.86 23.32
CA GLY A 49 -24.12 -4.20 24.56
C GLY A 49 -22.81 -3.47 24.77
N ASN A 50 -22.86 -2.41 25.58
CA ASN A 50 -21.76 -1.75 26.30
C ASN A 50 -20.42 -1.55 25.58
N GLN A 51 -20.11 -0.27 25.37
CA GLN A 51 -18.75 0.28 25.27
C GLN A 51 -17.86 -0.36 26.35
N ARG A 52 -17.05 -1.34 25.96
CA ARG A 52 -15.92 -1.82 26.76
C ARG A 52 -14.73 -1.84 25.82
N GLY A 53 -13.79 -0.98 26.16
CA GLY A 53 -12.53 -0.80 25.45
C GLY A 53 -11.94 -2.14 25.05
N ARG A 54 -11.69 -2.26 23.75
CA ARG A 54 -10.78 -3.25 23.19
C ARG A 54 -9.90 -2.50 22.22
N ASP A 55 -8.90 -1.84 22.81
CA ASP A 55 -7.53 -1.78 22.33
C ASP A 55 -7.38 -1.77 20.80
N ASN A 56 -7.51 -0.57 20.22
CA ASN A 56 -7.04 -0.26 18.87
C ASN A 56 -5.50 -0.27 18.79
N SER A 57 -4.81 -1.06 19.61
CA SER A 57 -3.34 -1.03 19.73
C SER A 57 -2.63 -1.52 18.46
N TRP A 58 -3.32 -2.28 17.60
CA TRP A 58 -2.80 -2.65 16.27
C TRP A 58 -2.89 -1.49 15.26
N PHE A 59 -3.84 -0.57 15.42
CA PHE A 59 -3.95 0.63 14.59
C PHE A 59 -2.94 1.72 14.99
N LEU A 60 -2.59 1.81 16.28
CA LEU A 60 -1.61 2.79 16.79
C LEU A 60 -0.14 2.36 16.58
N LEU A 61 0.15 1.07 16.45
CA LEU A 61 1.49 0.59 16.10
C LEU A 61 1.92 1.03 14.70
N PHE A 62 1.00 1.04 13.73
CA PHE A 62 1.26 1.50 12.36
C PHE A 62 1.59 3.01 12.28
N ILE A 63 0.99 3.82 13.16
CA ILE A 63 1.26 5.26 13.24
C ILE A 63 2.61 5.53 13.92
N SER A 64 3.01 4.72 14.90
CA SER A 64 4.27 4.92 15.63
C SER A 64 5.50 4.53 14.81
N ASP A 65 5.43 3.47 14.01
CA ASP A 65 6.53 3.08 13.12
C ASP A 65 6.72 4.08 11.97
N ALA A 66 5.63 4.69 11.47
CA ALA A 66 5.70 5.74 10.45
C ALA A 66 6.35 7.04 10.96
N VAL A 67 6.13 7.41 12.23
CA VAL A 67 6.73 8.61 12.84
C VAL A 67 8.21 8.40 13.19
N ARG A 68 8.64 7.15 13.46
CA ARG A 68 10.02 6.81 13.82
C ARG A 68 10.96 6.63 12.62
N ALA A 69 10.42 6.44 11.42
CA ALA A 69 11.19 6.34 10.18
C ALA A 69 11.45 7.71 9.49
N ALA A 70 10.89 8.80 10.03
CA ALA A 70 10.98 10.16 9.48
C ALA A 70 11.92 11.10 10.26
N LEU A 71 12.70 10.57 11.22
CA LEU A 71 13.77 11.24 11.98
C LEU A 71 15.07 10.44 11.85
#